data_AF-D1PS57-F1
#
_entry.id   AF-D1PS57-F1
#
_cell.length_a   1.000
_cell.length_b   1.000
_cell.length_c   1.000
_cell.angle_alpha   90.00
_cell.angle_beta   90.00
_cell.angle_gamma   90.00
#
_symmetry.space_group_name_H-M   'P 1'
#
loop_
_entity.id
_entity.type
_entity.pdbx_description
1 polymer ?
#
loop_
_entity_poly.entity_id
_entity_poly.type
_entity_poly.pdbx_seq_one_letter_code
_entity_poly.pdbx_strand_id
1 'polypeptide(L)'
;MDAATVEVPAWGITLHTAGPVPERLCAVGLRAHDFTPDGAENRWPVVFAGAMEEPFQWCLLFRYAGQDPGSEPLWWRMPKDRKPAVPPEALAIDPAKILLLCEP
;
A
#
# COMPACT_ATOMS: atom_id res chain seq x y z
N MET A 1 11.08 17.98 1.81
CA MET A 1 10.90 16.58 2.22
C MET A 1 11.89 16.30 3.32
N ASP A 2 11.47 15.65 4.40
CA ASP A 2 12.41 15.17 5.42
C ASP A 2 13.17 13.92 4.89
N ALA A 3 14.20 13.50 5.62
CA ALA A 3 15.06 12.39 5.20
C ALA A 3 14.35 11.03 5.20
N ALA A 4 13.15 10.90 5.77
CA ALA A 4 12.40 9.65 5.90
C ALA A 4 11.17 9.61 4.98
N THR A 5 11.12 10.48 3.98
CA THR A 5 9.98 10.59 3.07
C THR A 5 10.38 10.18 1.65
N VAL A 6 9.59 9.30 1.04
CA VAL A 6 9.78 8.82 -0.34
C VAL A 6 8.51 9.04 -1.17
N GLU A 7 8.68 9.59 -2.37
CA GLU A 7 7.60 9.63 -3.36
C GLU A 7 7.50 8.31 -4.11
N VAL A 8 6.28 7.86 -4.39
CA VAL A 8 6.01 6.69 -5.23
C VAL A 8 5.17 7.15 -6.43
N PRO A 9 5.82 7.66 -7.49
CA PRO A 9 5.12 8.31 -8.61
C PRO A 9 4.11 7.39 -9.30
N ALA A 10 4.43 6.10 -9.43
CA ALA A 10 3.55 5.10 -10.05
C ALA A 10 2.18 4.97 -9.34
N TRP A 11 2.13 5.34 -8.06
CA TRP A 11 0.93 5.29 -7.22
C TRP A 11 0.37 6.68 -6.90
N GLY A 12 1.10 7.75 -7.24
CA GLY A 12 0.70 9.12 -6.95
C GLY A 12 0.64 9.42 -5.46
N ILE A 13 1.47 8.77 -4.63
CA ILE A 13 1.48 8.96 -3.17
C ILE A 13 2.90 9.24 -2.65
N THR A 14 2.96 9.68 -1.41
CA THR A 14 4.19 9.81 -0.64
C THR A 14 4.11 8.91 0.59
N LEU A 15 5.22 8.27 0.96
CA LEU A 15 5.32 7.41 2.13
C LEU A 15 6.38 7.94 3.10
N HIS A 16 6.05 7.91 4.39
CA HIS A 16 6.98 8.09 5.50
C HIS A 16 7.49 6.72 5.97
N THR A 17 8.80 6.57 6.04
CA THR A 17 9.52 5.30 6.31
C THR A 17 10.06 5.29 7.74
N ALA A 18 10.27 4.09 8.31
CA ALA A 18 10.77 3.97 9.68
C ALA A 18 12.22 4.49 9.88
N GLY A 19 12.96 4.72 8.79
CA GLY A 19 14.31 5.28 8.82
C GLY A 19 14.61 6.10 7.56
N PRO A 20 15.82 6.66 7.46
CA PRO A 20 16.19 7.50 6.33
C PRO A 20 16.11 6.78 4.99
N VAL A 21 15.67 7.49 3.97
CA VAL A 21 15.63 7.03 2.57
C VAL A 21 17.06 7.03 2.01
N PRO A 22 17.59 5.88 1.54
CA PRO A 22 18.91 5.82 0.95
C PRO A 22 19.01 6.62 -0.36
N GLU A 23 20.18 7.20 -0.63
CA GLU A 23 20.43 7.95 -1.87
C GLU A 23 20.26 7.10 -3.14
N ARG A 24 20.56 5.80 -3.06
CA ARG A 24 20.47 4.83 -4.18
C ARG A 24 19.13 4.06 -4.20
N LEU A 25 18.08 4.58 -3.58
CA LEU A 25 16.76 3.94 -3.60
C LEU A 25 16.25 3.84 -5.05
N CYS A 26 15.80 2.64 -5.44
CA CYS A 26 15.20 2.41 -6.76
C CYS A 26 13.77 1.86 -6.70
N ALA A 27 13.37 1.24 -5.59
CA ALA A 27 12.01 0.75 -5.42
C ALA A 27 11.58 0.69 -3.95
N VAL A 28 10.26 0.72 -3.74
CA VAL A 28 9.63 0.42 -2.44
C VAL A 28 8.88 -0.91 -2.53
N GLY A 29 8.98 -1.72 -1.48
CA GLY A 29 8.25 -2.96 -1.33
C GLY A 29 7.20 -2.85 -0.24
N LEU A 30 5.94 -3.10 -0.59
CA LEU A 30 4.81 -3.19 0.34
C LEU A 30 4.25 -4.61 0.31
N ARG A 31 4.10 -5.24 1.47
CA ARG A 31 3.47 -6.56 1.54
C ARG A 31 1.95 -6.41 1.52
N ALA A 32 1.29 -7.17 0.64
CA ALA A 32 -0.17 -7.16 0.50
C ALA A 32 -0.96 -7.43 1.80
N HIS A 33 -0.36 -8.09 2.79
CA HIS A 33 -0.99 -8.39 4.08
C HIS A 33 -0.87 -7.26 5.12
N ASP A 34 -0.05 -6.24 4.88
CA ASP A 34 0.28 -5.21 5.87
C ASP A 34 -0.59 -3.94 5.74
N PHE A 35 -1.47 -3.87 4.72
CA PHE A 35 -2.46 -2.79 4.61
C PHE A 35 -3.54 -2.90 5.69
N THR A 36 -3.93 -1.75 6.26
CA THR A 36 -4.97 -1.67 7.29
C THR A 36 -5.87 -0.43 7.11
N PRO A 37 -7.19 -0.52 7.39
CA PRO A 37 -8.07 0.65 7.39
C PRO A 37 -7.92 1.53 8.65
N ASP A 38 -7.24 1.07 9.69
CA ASP A 38 -7.21 1.71 11.02
C ASP A 38 -5.92 2.49 11.30
N GLY A 39 -4.95 2.48 10.37
CA GLY A 39 -3.68 3.16 10.54
C GLY A 39 -3.79 4.69 10.39
N ALA A 40 -2.97 5.41 11.17
CA ALA A 40 -2.86 6.87 11.11
C ALA A 40 -1.79 7.35 10.12
N GLU A 41 -0.69 6.62 10.00
CA GLU A 41 0.42 6.95 9.10
C GLU A 41 0.27 6.32 7.73
N ASN A 42 0.84 6.96 6.70
CA ASN A 42 0.78 6.53 5.29
C ASN A 42 -0.63 6.16 4.83
N ARG A 43 -1.63 6.90 5.33
CA ARG A 43 -3.05 6.68 5.06
C ARG A 43 -3.44 7.46 3.82
N TRP A 44 -3.79 6.75 2.75
CA TRP A 44 -4.14 7.36 1.47
C TRP A 44 -5.52 6.89 0.99
N PRO A 45 -6.30 7.76 0.31
CA PRO A 45 -7.55 7.38 -0.30
C PRO A 45 -7.37 6.29 -1.36
N VAL A 46 -8.29 5.34 -1.41
CA VAL A 46 -8.27 4.21 -2.34
C VAL A 46 -9.59 4.04 -3.07
N VAL A 47 -9.53 3.47 -4.27
CA VAL A 47 -10.67 3.06 -5.08
C VAL A 47 -10.61 1.55 -5.25
N PHE A 48 -11.68 0.86 -4.85
CA PHE A 48 -11.78 -0.58 -4.99
C PHE A 48 -12.05 -1.00 -6.43
N ALA A 49 -11.25 -1.93 -6.93
CA ALA A 49 -11.30 -2.42 -8.30
C ALA A 49 -11.93 -3.83 -8.39
N GLY A 50 -11.93 -4.59 -7.30
CA GLY A 50 -12.51 -5.93 -7.29
C GLY A 50 -12.12 -6.75 -6.06
N ALA A 51 -12.57 -8.00 -6.05
CA ALA A 51 -12.26 -8.97 -5.03
C ALA A 51 -12.13 -10.35 -5.65
N MET A 52 -11.18 -11.14 -5.16
CA MET A 52 -10.99 -12.53 -5.51
C MET A 52 -11.01 -13.37 -4.22
N GLU A 53 -11.86 -14.38 -4.24
CA GLU A 53 -11.93 -15.37 -3.17
C GLU A 53 -10.93 -16.50 -3.43
N GLU A 54 -9.93 -16.66 -2.56
CA GLU A 54 -8.98 -17.79 -2.61
C GLU A 54 -9.34 -18.84 -1.54
N PRO A 55 -8.86 -20.10 -1.60
CA PRO A 55 -9.26 -21.13 -0.64
C PRO A 55 -9.06 -20.76 0.84
N PHE A 56 -8.01 -19.99 1.16
CA PHE A 56 -7.63 -19.67 2.54
C PHE A 56 -7.70 -18.19 2.91
N GLN A 57 -7.92 -17.31 1.93
CA GLN A 57 -7.87 -15.87 2.14
C GLN A 57 -8.72 -15.11 1.11
N TRP A 58 -8.90 -13.82 1.34
CA TRP A 58 -9.39 -12.88 0.36
C TRP A 58 -8.22 -12.09 -0.23
N CYS A 59 -8.30 -11.82 -1.54
CA CYS A 59 -7.46 -10.84 -2.21
C CYS A 59 -8.36 -9.72 -2.74
N LEU A 60 -8.23 -8.55 -2.15
CA LEU A 60 -8.96 -7.36 -2.57
C LEU A 60 -8.07 -6.51 -3.47
N LEU A 61 -8.62 -6.04 -4.59
CA LEU A 61 -7.91 -5.23 -5.57
C LEU A 61 -8.30 -3.77 -5.39
N PHE A 62 -7.30 -2.89 -5.29
CA PHE A 62 -7.54 -1.45 -5.15
C PHE A 62 -6.50 -0.64 -5.93
N ARG A 63 -6.80 0.64 -6.14
CA ARG A 63 -5.85 1.64 -6.61
C ARG A 63 -5.84 2.79 -5.62
N TYR A 64 -4.74 3.52 -5.48
CA TYR A 64 -4.80 4.81 -4.81
C TYR A 64 -5.63 5.79 -5.67
N ALA A 65 -6.30 6.75 -5.04
CA ALA A 65 -7.17 7.67 -5.78
C ALA A 65 -6.42 8.51 -6.83
N GLY A 66 -5.14 8.80 -6.62
CA GLY A 66 -4.26 9.51 -7.55
C GLY A 66 -3.51 8.60 -8.54
N GLN A 67 -3.68 7.29 -8.45
CA GLN A 67 -3.04 6.33 -9.34
C GLN A 67 -3.71 6.35 -10.72
N ASP A 68 -2.93 6.15 -11.79
CA ASP A 68 -3.46 6.04 -13.16
C ASP A 68 -4.57 4.96 -13.22
N PRO A 69 -5.81 5.30 -13.63
CA PRO A 69 -6.90 4.34 -13.74
C PRO A 69 -6.61 3.15 -14.67
N GLY A 70 -5.72 3.32 -15.66
CA GLY A 70 -5.29 2.28 -16.58
C GLY A 70 -4.18 1.37 -16.03
N SER A 71 -3.55 1.74 -14.91
CA SER A 71 -2.50 0.94 -14.30
C SER A 71 -3.06 -0.28 -13.55
N GLU A 72 -2.20 -1.27 -13.29
CA GLU A 72 -2.56 -2.47 -12.54
C GLU A 72 -2.96 -2.15 -11.09
N PRO A 73 -4.01 -2.78 -10.55
CA PRO A 73 -4.41 -2.59 -9.16
C PRO A 73 -3.41 -3.26 -8.21
N LEU A 74 -3.32 -2.71 -7.01
CA LEU A 74 -2.61 -3.28 -5.87
C LEU A 74 -3.46 -4.32 -5.15
N TRP A 75 -2.78 -5.22 -4.44
CA TRP A 75 -3.41 -6.32 -3.72
C TRP A 75 -3.41 -6.06 -2.22
N TRP A 76 -4.56 -6.27 -1.60
CA TRP A 76 -4.72 -6.32 -0.16
C TRP A 76 -5.25 -7.70 0.24
N ARG A 77 -4.41 -8.47 0.93
CA ARG A 77 -4.69 -9.87 1.28
C ARG A 77 -4.99 -10.02 2.76
N MET A 78 -6.03 -10.79 3.08
CA MET A 78 -6.43 -11.02 4.47
C MET A 78 -7.12 -12.38 4.67
N PRO A 79 -7.03 -12.98 5.87
CA PRO A 79 -7.82 -14.14 6.26
C PRO A 79 -9.33 -13.95 6.02
N LYS A 80 -10.07 -15.06 5.89
CA LYS A 80 -11.50 -15.08 5.55
C LYS A 80 -12.39 -14.28 6.51
N ASP A 81 -12.08 -14.35 7.78
CA ASP A 81 -12.79 -13.71 8.89
C ASP A 81 -12.48 -12.21 9.02
N ARG A 82 -11.48 -11.69 8.27
CA ARG A 82 -11.05 -10.29 8.33
C ARG A 82 -11.50 -9.44 7.16
N LYS A 83 -12.23 -10.02 6.19
CA LYS A 83 -12.74 -9.22 5.06
C LYS A 83 -13.74 -8.19 5.56
N PRO A 84 -13.57 -6.90 5.25
CA PRO A 84 -14.54 -5.88 5.62
C PRO A 84 -15.87 -6.08 4.88
N ALA A 85 -16.97 -5.79 5.57
CA ALA A 85 -18.31 -5.80 5.00
C ALA A 85 -18.47 -4.70 3.94
N VAL A 86 -17.91 -3.52 4.22
CA VAL A 86 -17.88 -2.35 3.33
C VAL A 86 -16.42 -2.00 3.06
N PRO A 87 -16.00 -1.83 1.78
CA PRO A 87 -14.64 -1.40 1.46
C PRO A 87 -14.32 -0.05 2.13
N PRO A 88 -13.14 0.10 2.76
CA PRO A 88 -12.74 1.37 3.35
C PRO A 88 -12.40 2.40 2.27
N GLU A 89 -12.57 3.68 2.59
CA GLU A 89 -12.21 4.79 1.68
C GLU A 89 -10.71 5.06 1.63
N ALA A 90 -9.95 4.56 2.61
CA ALA A 90 -8.50 4.74 2.70
C ALA A 90 -7.82 3.51 3.31
N LEU A 91 -6.57 3.28 2.91
CA LEU A 91 -5.70 2.26 3.48
C LEU A 91 -4.41 2.91 3.97
N ALA A 92 -3.87 2.37 5.05
CA ALA A 92 -2.63 2.77 5.69
C ALA A 92 -1.61 1.63 5.67
N ILE A 93 -0.34 1.99 5.76
CA ILE A 93 0.80 1.08 5.99
C ILE A 93 1.70 1.64 7.08
N ASP A 94 2.01 0.82 8.07
CA ASP A 94 2.99 1.15 9.10
C ASP A 94 4.36 1.44 8.46
N PRO A 95 5.03 2.57 8.79
CA PRO A 95 6.36 2.91 8.29
C PRO A 95 7.40 1.80 8.40
N ALA A 96 7.30 0.93 9.43
CA ALA A 96 8.20 -0.20 9.66
C ALA A 96 7.96 -1.38 8.71
N LYS A 97 6.87 -1.36 7.93
CA LYS A 97 6.51 -2.38 6.93
C LYS A 97 6.92 -1.98 5.51
N ILE A 98 7.49 -0.80 5.33
CA ILE A 98 7.96 -0.33 4.03
C ILE A 98 9.40 -0.82 3.83
N LEU A 99 9.59 -1.64 2.80
CA LEU A 99 10.92 -2.10 2.40
C LEU A 99 11.53 -1.12 1.40
N LEU A 100 12.75 -0.67 1.70
CA LEU A 100 13.54 0.21 0.83
C LEU A 100 14.53 -0.63 0.06
N LEU A 101 14.41 -0.64 -1.27
CA LEU A 101 15.22 -1.45 -2.17
C LEU A 101 16.15 -0.52 -2.95
N CYS A 102 17.45 -0.78 -2.83
CA CYS A 102 18.50 -0.03 -3.52
C CYS A 102 19.06 -0.85 -4.67
N GLU A 103 19.56 -0.17 -5.70
CA GLU A 103 20.39 -0.85 -6.71
C GLU A 103 21.65 -1.42 -6.07
N PRO A 104 22.12 -2.60 -6.52
CA PRO A 104 23.42 -3.16 -6.12
C PRO A 104 24.56 -2.17 -6.34
#